data_AF-A0AA92WK69-F1
#
_entry.id   AF-A0AA92WK69-F1
#
_cell.length_a   1.000
_cell.length_b   1.000
_cell.length_c   1.000
_cell.angle_alpha   90.00
_cell.angle_beta   90.00
_cell.angle_gamma   90.00
#
_symmetry.space_group_name_H-M   'P 1'
#
loop_
_entity.id
_entity.type
_entity.pdbx_description
1 polymer ?
#
loop_
_entity_poly.entity_id
_entity_poly.type
_entity_poly.pdbx_seq_one_letter_code
_entity_poly.pdbx_strand_id
1 'polypeptide(L)'
;MEKKKEEVTELTDYKWFCFNGEPFMMYVSHDNAEHATTDFFDMNYNRLPLRMKDPNSDNPPAKPKEFEEMREYAKVLSRHIPFLRVDFYVISHKVYFGELTFFHNAGFCKVKPDKWNIKLGKLVKL
;
A
#
# COMPACT_ATOMS: atom_id res chain seq x y z
N MET A 1 -35.92 -6.14 8.08
CA MET A 1 -34.50 -6.00 8.45
C MET A 1 -33.90 -4.99 7.49
N GLU A 2 -33.75 -3.75 7.93
CA GLU A 2 -33.17 -2.68 7.12
C GLU A 2 -31.69 -2.98 6.85
N LYS A 3 -31.33 -3.09 5.57
CA LYS A 3 -29.92 -3.09 5.17
C LYS A 3 -29.40 -1.67 5.42
N LYS A 4 -28.58 -1.49 6.47
CA LYS A 4 -27.75 -0.28 6.59
C LYS A 4 -26.95 -0.15 5.31
N LYS A 5 -27.16 0.94 4.56
CA LYS A 5 -26.20 1.41 3.57
C LYS A 5 -24.92 1.70 4.34
N GLU A 6 -23.85 0.96 4.05
CA GLU A 6 -22.51 1.42 4.38
C GLU A 6 -22.27 2.66 3.51
N GLU A 7 -22.39 3.85 4.12
CA GLU A 7 -21.84 5.06 3.52
C GLU A 7 -20.32 4.90 3.50
N VAL A 8 -19.80 4.37 2.38
CA VAL A 8 -18.38 4.46 2.06
C VAL A 8 -18.14 5.92 1.69
N THR A 9 -17.81 6.74 2.68
CA THR A 9 -17.58 8.17 2.48
C THR A 9 -16.26 8.46 1.77
N GLU A 10 -15.30 7.53 1.81
CA GLU A 10 -13.97 7.73 1.23
C GLU A 10 -13.43 6.45 0.57
N LEU A 11 -12.81 6.63 -0.60
CA LEU A 11 -12.18 5.55 -1.35
C LEU A 11 -10.83 5.20 -0.70
N THR A 12 -10.71 3.98 -0.19
CA THR A 12 -9.44 3.51 0.38
C THR A 12 -8.46 3.16 -0.73
N ASP A 13 -7.24 3.67 -0.61
CA ASP A 13 -6.18 3.46 -1.58
C ASP A 13 -5.16 2.42 -1.07
N TYR A 14 -5.00 1.34 -1.84
CA TYR A 14 -4.12 0.22 -1.50
C TYR A 14 -2.90 0.23 -2.41
N LYS A 15 -1.74 0.52 -1.84
CA LYS A 15 -0.53 0.80 -2.62
C LYS A 15 0.55 -0.21 -2.32
N TRP A 16 0.86 -1.04 -3.32
CA TRP A 16 1.70 -2.22 -3.21
C TRP A 16 3.10 -1.94 -3.71
N PHE A 17 4.08 -2.04 -2.82
CA PHE A 17 5.48 -1.85 -3.14
C PHE A 17 6.06 -3.20 -3.52
N CYS A 18 6.37 -3.32 -4.80
CA CYS A 18 6.93 -4.52 -5.38
C CYS A 18 8.40 -4.29 -5.70
N PHE A 19 9.21 -5.30 -5.46
CA PHE A 19 10.64 -5.29 -5.76
C PHE A 19 10.98 -6.51 -6.60
N ASN A 20 11.56 -6.28 -7.79
CA ASN A 20 11.90 -7.32 -8.75
C ASN A 20 10.71 -8.24 -9.10
N GLY A 21 9.51 -7.67 -9.23
CA GLY A 21 8.28 -8.43 -9.50
C GLY A 21 7.61 -9.11 -8.31
N GLU A 22 8.14 -8.96 -7.10
CA GLU A 22 7.55 -9.56 -5.91
C GLU A 22 6.98 -8.48 -4.95
N PRO A 23 5.68 -8.55 -4.60
CA PRO A 23 5.10 -7.71 -3.57
C PRO A 23 5.81 -7.90 -2.23
N PHE A 24 6.24 -6.79 -1.61
CA PHE A 24 6.99 -6.82 -0.36
C PHE A 24 6.22 -6.18 0.80
N MET A 25 5.58 -5.03 0.54
CA MET A 25 4.75 -4.35 1.51
C MET A 25 3.57 -3.67 0.82
N MET A 26 2.47 -3.52 1.54
CA MET A 26 1.31 -2.73 1.14
C MET A 26 1.20 -1.53 2.08
N TYR A 27 0.89 -0.35 1.56
CA TYR A 27 0.48 0.77 2.39
C TYR A 27 -0.95 1.20 2.08
N VAL A 28 -1.69 1.51 3.14
CA VAL A 28 -3.06 2.04 3.07
C VAL A 28 -3.00 3.50 3.46
N SER A 29 -3.52 4.38 2.60
CA SER A 29 -3.73 5.79 2.93
C SER A 29 -5.21 6.09 3.10
N HIS A 30 -5.52 6.81 4.17
CA HIS A 30 -6.80 7.48 4.35
C HIS A 30 -6.58 8.97 4.12
N ASP A 31 -6.98 9.47 2.96
CA ASP A 31 -6.77 10.86 2.55
C ASP A 31 -7.87 11.79 3.11
N ASN A 32 -8.13 11.70 4.42
CA ASN A 32 -8.86 12.75 5.13
C ASN A 32 -7.95 13.97 5.22
N ALA A 33 -8.33 15.10 4.61
CA ALA A 33 -7.48 16.28 4.51
C ALA A 33 -6.99 16.84 5.86
N GLU A 34 -7.73 16.61 6.96
CA GLU A 34 -7.34 17.05 8.30
C GLU A 34 -6.47 16.04 9.07
N HIS A 35 -6.59 14.73 8.78
CA HIS A 35 -6.00 13.66 9.59
C HIS A 35 -5.48 12.48 8.75
N ALA A 36 -4.71 12.77 7.71
CA ALA A 36 -4.11 11.75 6.86
C ALA A 36 -3.24 10.78 7.68
N THR A 37 -3.47 9.48 7.48
CA THR A 37 -2.67 8.40 8.09
C THR A 37 -2.17 7.45 7.02
N THR A 38 -0.99 6.89 7.25
CA THR A 38 -0.40 5.86 6.37
C THR A 38 0.03 4.67 7.18
N ASP A 39 -0.51 3.50 6.86
CA ASP A 39 -0.20 2.25 7.55
C ASP A 39 0.42 1.25 6.58
N PHE A 40 1.57 0.69 6.97
CA PHE A 40 2.34 -0.25 6.15
C PHE A 40 2.22 -1.65 6.71
N PHE A 41 2.04 -2.63 5.84
CA PHE A 41 1.84 -4.04 6.19
C PHE A 41 2.75 -4.94 5.35
N ASP A 42 3.23 -6.02 5.94
CA ASP A 42 3.91 -7.09 5.22
C ASP A 42 2.90 -7.99 4.46
N MET A 43 3.41 -9.01 3.75
CA MET A 43 2.57 -9.93 2.97
C MET A 43 1.72 -10.89 3.82
N ASN A 44 1.92 -10.91 5.13
CA ASN A 44 1.07 -11.61 6.10
C ASN A 44 0.10 -10.65 6.81
N TYR A 45 0.03 -9.39 6.37
CA TYR A 45 -0.77 -8.33 6.99
C TYR A 45 -0.33 -7.94 8.41
N ASN A 46 0.93 -8.20 8.78
CA ASN A 46 1.48 -7.65 10.01
C ASN A 46 1.90 -6.20 9.78
N ARG A 47 1.48 -5.30 10.68
CA ARG A 47 1.87 -3.90 10.63
C ARG A 47 3.38 -3.77 10.75
N LEU A 48 3.99 -3.08 9.80
CA LEU A 48 5.42 -2.81 9.79
C LEU A 48 5.72 -1.59 10.68
N PRO A 49 6.79 -1.62 11.50
CA PRO A 49 7.19 -0.50 12.34
C PRO A 49 7.92 0.55 11.49
N LEU A 50 7.19 1.23 10.60
CA LEU A 50 7.70 2.29 9.74
C LEU A 50 6.62 3.33 9.41
N ARG A 51 7.06 4.55 9.12
CA ARG A 51 6.21 5.63 8.61
C ARG A 51 6.95 6.50 7.60
N MET A 52 6.19 7.25 6.82
CA MET A 52 6.70 8.25 5.89
C MET A 52 6.32 9.66 6.40
N LYS A 53 5.76 10.51 5.54
CA LYS A 53 5.32 11.88 5.88
C LYS A 53 4.25 11.85 6.97
N ASP A 54 3.19 11.10 6.74
CA ASP A 54 2.02 11.06 7.58
C ASP A 54 2.20 10.06 8.74
N PRO A 55 1.56 10.28 9.90
CA PRO A 55 1.61 9.34 11.01
C PRO A 55 0.91 8.02 10.63
N ASN A 56 1.21 6.96 11.40
CA ASN A 56 0.42 5.74 11.31
C ASN A 56 -0.85 5.88 12.18
N SER A 57 -1.96 5.22 11.82
CA SER A 57 -3.22 5.30 12.57
C SER A 57 -3.13 4.64 13.96
N ASP A 58 -3.80 5.20 14.97
CA ASP A 58 -3.97 4.51 16.26
C ASP A 58 -4.82 3.24 16.14
N ASN A 59 -5.69 3.18 15.12
CA ASN A 59 -6.51 2.03 14.78
C ASN A 59 -6.22 1.59 13.33
N PRO A 60 -5.28 0.63 13.12
CA PRO A 60 -4.89 0.20 11.78
C PRO A 60 -6.06 -0.41 11.00
N PRO A 61 -6.12 -0.20 9.68
CA PRO A 61 -7.20 -0.74 8.85
C PRO A 61 -7.20 -2.27 8.84
N ALA A 62 -8.39 -2.86 8.90
CA ALA A 62 -8.57 -4.31 8.81
C ALA A 62 -8.11 -4.85 7.45
N LYS A 63 -7.67 -6.12 7.43
CA LYS A 63 -7.26 -6.80 6.18
C LYS A 63 -8.42 -6.80 5.18
N PRO A 64 -8.25 -6.24 3.97
CA PRO A 64 -9.27 -6.32 2.94
C PRO A 64 -9.45 -7.78 2.51
N LYS A 65 -10.68 -8.16 2.16
CA LYS A 65 -10.99 -9.53 1.69
C LYS A 65 -10.26 -9.83 0.38
N GLU A 66 -10.04 -8.78 -0.40
CA GLU A 66 -9.40 -8.77 -1.72
C GLU A 66 -7.87 -8.71 -1.63
N PHE A 67 -7.28 -8.80 -0.43
CA PHE A 67 -5.82 -8.69 -0.25
C PHE A 67 -5.04 -9.68 -1.13
N GLU A 68 -5.47 -10.94 -1.17
CA GLU A 68 -4.79 -11.98 -1.96
C GLU A 68 -4.93 -11.72 -3.46
N GLU A 69 -6.11 -11.27 -3.91
CA GLU A 69 -6.36 -10.90 -5.30
C GLU A 69 -5.48 -9.72 -5.74
N MET A 70 -5.44 -8.66 -4.94
CA MET A 70 -4.55 -7.51 -5.18
C MET A 70 -3.07 -7.91 -5.20
N ARG A 71 -2.65 -8.84 -4.31
CA ARG A 71 -1.27 -9.34 -4.29
C ARG A 71 -0.90 -10.01 -5.62
N GLU A 72 -1.77 -10.88 -6.14
CA GLU A 72 -1.51 -11.55 -7.42
C GLU A 72 -1.46 -10.55 -8.58
N TYR A 73 -2.37 -9.57 -8.61
CA TYR A 73 -2.31 -8.50 -9.62
C TYR A 73 -1.04 -7.66 -9.51
N ALA A 74 -0.62 -7.28 -8.30
CA ALA A 74 0.62 -6.55 -8.07
C ALA A 74 1.84 -7.34 -8.58
N LYS A 75 1.87 -8.66 -8.33
CA LYS A 75 2.93 -9.55 -8.81
C LYS A 75 3.00 -9.60 -10.34
N VAL A 76 1.85 -9.74 -11.01
CA VAL A 76 1.79 -9.75 -12.48
C VAL A 76 2.24 -8.41 -13.07
N LEU A 77 1.72 -7.30 -12.53
CA LEU A 77 1.99 -5.96 -13.05
C LEU A 77 3.43 -5.48 -12.82
N SER A 78 4.08 -5.96 -11.75
CA SER A 78 5.45 -5.56 -11.40
C SER A 78 6.55 -6.47 -11.98
N ARG A 79 6.17 -7.51 -12.72
CA ARG A 79 7.10 -8.53 -13.23
C ARG A 79 8.27 -7.89 -13.99
N HIS A 80 9.49 -8.32 -13.67
CA HIS A 80 10.75 -7.84 -14.28
C HIS A 80 11.08 -6.36 -14.04
N ILE A 81 10.41 -5.68 -13.10
CA ILE A 81 10.69 -4.29 -12.75
C ILE A 81 11.40 -4.25 -11.38
N PRO A 82 12.59 -3.61 -11.27
CA PRO A 82 13.35 -3.57 -10.01
C PRO A 82 12.57 -3.01 -8.82
N PHE A 83 11.79 -1.96 -9.06
CA PHE A 83 10.84 -1.40 -8.10
C PHE A 83 9.62 -0.86 -8.84
N LEU A 84 8.43 -1.23 -8.37
CA LEU A 84 7.18 -0.68 -8.86
C LEU A 84 6.19 -0.57 -7.71
N ARG A 85 5.57 0.59 -7.57
CA ARG A 85 4.37 0.74 -6.76
C ARG A 85 3.14 0.54 -7.64
N VAL A 86 2.24 -0.34 -7.22
CA VAL A 86 0.97 -0.62 -7.90
C VAL A 86 -0.16 -0.19 -6.98
N ASP A 87 -1.05 0.67 -7.48
CA ASP A 87 -2.11 1.26 -6.69
C ASP A 87 -3.45 0.63 -7.10
N PHE A 88 -4.27 0.25 -6.11
CA PHE A 88 -5.58 -0.33 -6.30
C PHE A 88 -6.65 0.35 -5.46
N TYR A 89 -7.88 0.25 -5.93
CA TYR A 89 -9.09 0.58 -5.20
C TYR A 89 -9.99 -0.64 -5.08
N VAL A 90 -10.76 -0.72 -4.01
CA VAL A 90 -11.79 -1.75 -3.84
C VAL A 90 -13.15 -1.07 -3.75
N ILE A 91 -14.04 -1.39 -4.69
CA ILE A 91 -15.42 -0.87 -4.72
C ILE A 91 -16.36 -2.05 -4.83
N SER A 92 -17.25 -2.21 -3.84
CA SER A 92 -18.21 -3.31 -3.79
C SER A 92 -17.58 -4.70 -4.02
N HIS A 93 -16.48 -4.98 -3.31
CA HIS A 93 -15.71 -6.23 -3.41
C HIS A 93 -15.11 -6.52 -4.79
N LYS A 94 -14.83 -5.47 -5.58
CA LYS A 94 -14.10 -5.58 -6.84
C LYS A 94 -12.84 -4.74 -6.78
N VAL A 95 -11.73 -5.33 -7.22
CA VAL A 95 -10.44 -4.66 -7.34
C VAL A 95 -10.39 -3.87 -8.64
N TYR A 96 -9.99 -2.60 -8.54
CA TYR A 96 -9.76 -1.70 -9.66
C TYR A 96 -8.32 -1.23 -9.64
N PHE A 97 -7.67 -1.28 -10.80
CA PHE A 97 -6.35 -0.67 -11.00
C PHE A 97 -6.45 0.85 -10.95
N GLY A 98 -5.54 1.49 -10.19
CA GLY A 98 -5.38 2.94 -10.14
C GLY A 98 -4.22 3.41 -11.01
N GLU A 99 -2.98 3.18 -10.56
CA GLU A 99 -1.77 3.63 -11.26
C GLU A 99 -0.56 2.71 -11.06
N LEU A 100 0.44 2.89 -11.95
CA LEU A 100 1.78 2.33 -11.81
C LEU A 100 2.77 3.46 -11.56
N THR A 101 3.55 3.35 -10.50
CA THR A 101 4.55 4.36 -10.13
C THR A 101 5.93 3.74 -9.99
N PHE A 102 6.83 4.08 -10.92
CA PHE A 102 8.20 3.56 -10.97
C PHE A 102 9.11 4.16 -9.90
N PHE A 103 8.79 5.36 -9.40
CA PHE A 103 9.58 6.05 -8.38
C PHE A 103 8.65 6.77 -7.41
N HIS A 104 8.28 6.08 -6.33
CA HIS A 104 7.43 6.67 -5.30
C HIS A 104 8.09 7.92 -4.72
N ASN A 105 7.42 9.07 -4.81
CA ASN A 105 7.94 10.38 -4.40
C ASN A 105 9.33 10.70 -5.00
N ALA A 106 9.55 10.30 -6.26
CA ALA A 106 10.83 10.43 -6.97
C ALA A 106 12.03 9.79 -6.23
N GLY A 107 11.79 8.89 -5.28
CA GLY A 107 12.82 8.25 -4.46
C GLY A 107 13.34 9.10 -3.28
N PHE A 108 12.79 10.30 -3.05
CA PHE A 108 13.27 11.22 -2.00
C PHE A 108 12.46 11.19 -0.70
N CYS A 109 11.39 10.38 -0.63
CA CYS A 109 10.60 10.28 0.59
C CYS A 109 11.43 9.65 1.72
N LYS A 110 11.48 10.32 2.86
CA LYS A 110 12.17 9.82 4.06
C LYS A 110 11.30 8.75 4.72
N VAL A 111 11.86 7.56 4.89
CA VAL A 111 11.23 6.50 5.69
C VAL A 111 11.84 6.50 7.08
N LYS A 112 10.99 6.48 8.11
CA LYS A 112 11.40 6.39 9.52
C LYS A 112 10.95 5.05 10.12
N PRO A 113 11.77 4.42 10.97
CA PRO A 113 13.16 4.76 11.29
C PRO A 113 14.14 4.55 10.12
N ASP A 114 15.31 5.20 10.17
CA ASP A 114 16.24 5.30 9.03
C ASP A 114 16.74 3.94 8.49
N LYS A 115 16.72 2.90 9.32
CA LYS A 115 17.02 1.51 8.92
C LYS A 115 16.18 1.04 7.72
N TRP A 116 14.96 1.57 7.57
CA TRP A 116 14.07 1.20 6.46
C TRP A 116 14.52 1.76 5.12
N ASN A 117 15.16 2.95 5.08
CA ASN A 117 15.74 3.47 3.83
C ASN A 117 16.78 2.50 3.28
N ILE A 118 17.67 2.00 4.16
CA ILE A 118 18.70 1.01 3.79
C ILE A 118 18.05 -0.31 3.37
N LYS A 119 17.07 -0.78 4.14
CA LYS A 119 16.38 -2.06 3.86
C LYS A 119 15.69 -2.03 2.50
N LEU A 120 14.91 -1.00 2.20
CA LEU A 120 14.19 -0.86 0.93
C LEU A 120 15.17 -0.68 -0.24
N GLY A 121 16.22 0.11 -0.06
CA GLY A 121 17.26 0.27 -1.09
C GLY A 121 17.95 -1.05 -1.47
N LYS A 122 18.23 -1.92 -0.49
CA LYS A 122 18.83 -3.25 -0.73
C LYS A 122 17.92 -4.23 -1.48
N LEU A 123 16.61 -3.97 -1.55
CA LEU A 123 15.68 -4.82 -2.29
C LEU A 123 15.70 -4.53 -3.79
N VAL A 124 16.10 -3.31 -4.19
CA VAL A 124 16.21 -2.93 -5.61
C VAL A 124 17.46 -3.60 -6.21
N LYS A 125 17.27 -4.47 -7.20
CA LYS A 125 18.36 -5.11 -7.94
C LYS A 125 18.33 -4.60 -9.38
N LEU A 126 19.45 -4.08 -9.85
CA LEU A 126 19.64 -3.54 -11.20
C LEU A 126 20.33 -4.56 -12.10
#